data_AF-A0A962RAI9-F1
#
_entry.id   AF-A0A962RAI9-F1
#
_cell.length_a   1.000
_cell.length_b   1.000
_cell.length_c   1.000
_cell.angle_alpha   90.00
_cell.angle_beta   90.00
_cell.angle_gamma   90.00
#
_symmetry.space_group_name_H-M   'P 1'
#
loop_
_entity.id
_entity.type
_entity.pdbx_description
1 polymer ?
#
loop_
_entity_poly.entity_id
_entity_poly.type
_entity_poly.pdbx_seq_one_letter_code
_entity_poly.pdbx_strand_id
1 'polypeptide(L)'
;MSAAPELFSYRQYWAARLLPAPMLPMSRAEMDELGWDSCDVIIVTGDAYVDHPSFGMAIIGRLLERQGFRVGIISQPDWRSAEDFKRLGKPNLFFGVTAGNMDSMVNRYTADRKIRSDDAYTPHGAGGARPDRSSLVYAQRVREAFSDVPLVLGGIEASLRRIAHYDYWQDKVRHSILLDAKADLLLYGNAERAIVEVAHRLARGEAIGDITDLRGSAYLRRGVPEGWSVIDSTHVDEPGAVDAPPDPYQDTTRRSGFSREQQSAESPMPIAAEAAPTEIVVPFPRHRPRTDPATTVIRLPAFEDVKRDPVLYAHTSRVLHKETNPGNAR
;
A
#
# COMPACT_ATOMS: atom_id res chain seq x y z
N MET A 1 6.29 -9.37 18.60
CA MET A 1 6.05 -9.45 17.14
C MET A 1 6.97 -10.53 16.59
N SER A 2 6.43 -11.53 15.88
CA SER A 2 7.27 -12.48 15.15
C SER A 2 8.06 -11.73 14.08
N ALA A 3 9.34 -12.06 13.89
CA ALA A 3 10.11 -11.54 12.78
C ALA A 3 9.43 -11.94 11.45
N ALA A 4 9.40 -11.03 10.48
CA ALA A 4 8.90 -11.36 9.15
C ALA A 4 9.80 -12.45 8.53
N PRO A 5 9.23 -13.46 7.85
CA PRO A 5 10.03 -14.47 7.17
C PRO A 5 11.02 -13.84 6.18
N GLU A 6 12.23 -14.40 6.11
CA GLU A 6 13.18 -14.03 5.07
C GLU A 6 12.61 -14.38 3.70
N LEU A 7 12.84 -13.51 2.71
CA LEU A 7 12.15 -13.59 1.40
C LEU A 7 12.34 -14.95 0.71
N PHE A 8 13.51 -15.57 0.89
CA PHE A 8 13.88 -16.86 0.29
C PHE A 8 13.89 -18.02 1.29
N SER A 9 13.26 -17.86 2.46
CA SER A 9 13.15 -18.93 3.46
C SER A 9 12.03 -19.93 3.18
N TYR A 10 11.09 -19.58 2.30
CA TYR A 10 10.03 -20.49 1.89
C TYR A 10 10.59 -21.69 1.15
N ARG A 11 10.04 -22.88 1.43
CA ARG A 11 10.25 -24.03 0.57
C ARG A 11 9.69 -23.68 -0.81
N GLN A 12 10.54 -23.74 -1.83
CA GLN A 12 10.12 -23.44 -3.19
C GLN A 12 8.96 -24.35 -3.61
N TYR A 13 8.06 -23.78 -4.39
CA TYR A 13 6.93 -24.48 -4.96
C TYR A 13 7.39 -25.52 -6.00
N TRP A 14 6.50 -26.46 -6.36
CA TRP A 14 6.88 -27.66 -7.09
C TRP A 14 7.55 -27.36 -8.44
N ALA A 15 7.19 -26.25 -9.10
CA ALA A 15 7.67 -25.93 -10.43
C ALA A 15 9.13 -25.44 -10.43
N ALA A 16 9.78 -25.27 -9.27
CA ALA A 16 11.23 -25.06 -9.16
C ALA A 16 12.06 -26.22 -9.74
N ARG A 17 11.46 -27.39 -10.00
CA ARG A 17 12.10 -28.50 -10.72
C ARG A 17 12.20 -28.28 -12.23
N LEU A 18 11.48 -27.29 -12.77
CA LEU A 18 11.57 -26.89 -14.17
C LEU A 18 12.73 -25.92 -14.35
N LEU A 19 13.24 -25.81 -15.58
CA LEU A 19 14.20 -24.75 -15.89
C LEU A 19 13.49 -23.38 -15.83
N PRO A 20 14.16 -22.33 -15.32
CA PRO A 20 13.64 -20.97 -15.40
C PRO A 20 13.38 -20.58 -16.85
N ALA A 21 12.29 -19.87 -17.10
CA ALA A 21 11.95 -19.41 -18.43
C ALA A 21 12.96 -18.33 -18.87
N PRO A 22 13.53 -18.39 -20.10
CA PRO A 22 14.40 -17.32 -20.58
C PRO A 22 13.71 -15.95 -20.53
N MET A 23 12.41 -15.92 -20.83
CA MET A 23 11.48 -14.82 -20.63
C MET A 23 10.16 -15.37 -20.09
N LEU A 24 9.44 -14.61 -19.27
CA LEU A 24 8.09 -14.99 -18.86
C LEU A 24 7.17 -15.08 -20.11
N PRO A 25 6.42 -16.18 -20.30
CA PRO A 25 5.59 -16.36 -21.49
C PRO A 25 4.43 -15.35 -21.54
N MET A 26 4.15 -14.84 -22.73
CA MET A 26 3.04 -13.96 -23.06
C MET A 26 1.98 -14.59 -23.95
N SER A 27 2.24 -15.80 -24.44
CA SER A 27 1.38 -16.58 -25.33
C SER A 27 1.37 -18.08 -24.98
N ARG A 28 0.38 -18.80 -25.49
CA ARG A 28 0.34 -20.28 -25.37
C ARG A 28 1.51 -20.95 -26.08
N ALA A 29 1.93 -20.45 -27.23
CA ALA A 29 3.07 -21.00 -27.96
C ALA A 29 4.35 -20.95 -27.12
N GLU A 30 4.63 -19.82 -26.46
CA GLU A 30 5.79 -19.70 -25.56
C GLU A 30 5.65 -20.61 -24.33
N MET A 31 4.43 -20.83 -23.81
CA MET A 31 4.21 -21.83 -22.76
C MET A 31 4.50 -23.25 -23.24
N ASP A 32 4.10 -23.60 -24.47
CA ASP A 32 4.33 -24.90 -25.07
C ASP A 32 5.84 -25.15 -25.26
N GLU A 33 6.61 -24.14 -25.67
CA GLU A 33 8.07 -24.19 -25.73
C GLU A 33 8.73 -24.45 -24.38
N LEU A 34 8.13 -23.94 -23.29
CA LEU A 34 8.55 -24.21 -21.91
C LEU A 34 8.01 -25.53 -21.35
N GLY A 35 7.14 -26.23 -22.08
CA GLY A 35 6.44 -27.44 -21.63
C GLY A 35 5.41 -27.18 -20.52
N TRP A 36 4.84 -25.98 -20.46
CA TRP A 36 3.87 -25.57 -19.44
C TRP A 36 2.42 -25.71 -19.94
N ASP A 37 1.61 -26.49 -19.24
CA ASP A 37 0.16 -26.60 -19.52
C ASP A 37 -0.66 -25.39 -19.03
N SER A 38 -0.16 -24.71 -17.99
CA SER A 38 -0.85 -23.64 -17.25
C SER A 38 0.17 -22.76 -16.54
N CYS A 39 -0.22 -21.52 -16.26
CA CYS A 39 0.50 -20.65 -15.32
C CYS A 39 -0.08 -20.84 -13.91
N ASP A 40 0.75 -20.72 -12.88
CA ASP A 40 0.27 -20.66 -11.51
C ASP A 40 -0.18 -19.24 -11.16
N VAL A 41 0.56 -18.23 -11.66
CA VAL A 41 0.23 -16.81 -11.52
C VAL A 41 0.29 -16.16 -12.89
N ILE A 42 -0.70 -15.30 -13.20
CA ILE A 42 -0.65 -14.45 -14.40
C ILE A 42 -0.64 -12.98 -13.97
N ILE A 43 0.36 -12.24 -14.44
CA ILE A 43 0.48 -10.80 -14.21
C ILE A 43 -0.08 -10.05 -15.42
N VAL A 44 -1.02 -9.14 -15.20
CA VAL A 44 -1.53 -8.22 -16.22
C VAL A 44 -0.97 -6.82 -15.96
N THR A 45 -0.36 -6.22 -16.98
CA THR A 45 0.31 -4.92 -16.86
C THR A 45 -0.07 -3.96 -17.98
N GLY A 46 -0.13 -2.67 -17.65
CA GLY A 46 -0.36 -1.59 -18.62
C GLY A 46 0.87 -1.12 -19.38
N ASP A 47 2.06 -1.59 -19.01
CA ASP A 47 3.30 -1.35 -19.75
C ASP A 47 3.62 -2.51 -20.70
N ALA A 48 4.51 -2.25 -21.65
CA ALA A 48 5.25 -3.29 -22.35
C ALA A 48 5.98 -4.21 -21.35
N TYR A 49 6.09 -5.50 -21.69
CA TYR A 49 6.95 -6.39 -20.95
C TYR A 49 8.41 -6.18 -21.37
N VAL A 50 9.20 -5.65 -20.44
CA VAL A 50 10.65 -5.58 -20.52
C VAL A 50 11.19 -6.25 -19.27
N ASP A 51 11.93 -7.34 -19.44
CA ASP A 51 12.48 -8.11 -18.32
C ASP A 51 13.71 -7.43 -17.73
N HIS A 52 13.48 -6.36 -16.99
CA HIS A 52 14.52 -5.49 -16.44
C HIS A 52 14.14 -5.00 -15.03
N PRO A 53 15.09 -4.85 -14.09
CA PRO A 53 14.81 -4.41 -12.73
C PRO A 53 14.22 -2.99 -12.59
N SER A 54 14.18 -2.19 -13.66
CA SER A 54 13.44 -0.92 -13.63
C SER A 54 11.93 -1.09 -13.83
N PHE A 55 11.46 -2.31 -14.11
CA PHE A 55 10.07 -2.66 -14.36
C PHE A 55 9.53 -3.50 -13.20
N GLY A 56 8.61 -2.92 -12.41
CA GLY A 56 8.16 -3.53 -11.15
C GLY A 56 7.49 -4.89 -11.35
N MET A 57 6.64 -5.02 -12.37
CA MET A 57 6.02 -6.30 -12.76
C MET A 57 7.03 -7.37 -13.17
N ALA A 58 8.16 -6.99 -13.79
CA ALA A 58 9.23 -7.93 -14.14
C ALA A 58 9.93 -8.45 -12.89
N ILE A 59 10.26 -7.57 -11.94
CA ILE A 59 10.80 -7.97 -10.62
C ILE A 59 9.85 -8.93 -9.92
N ILE A 60 8.56 -8.58 -9.82
CA ILE A 60 7.57 -9.43 -9.15
C ILE A 60 7.42 -10.77 -9.85
N GLY A 61 7.39 -10.79 -11.19
CA GLY A 61 7.31 -12.02 -11.97
C GLY A 61 8.52 -12.93 -11.74
N ARG A 62 9.75 -12.40 -11.82
CA ARG A 62 10.98 -13.14 -11.56
C ARG A 62 11.13 -13.56 -10.10
N LEU A 63 10.66 -12.76 -9.16
CA LEU A 63 10.62 -13.12 -7.75
C LEU A 63 9.71 -14.34 -7.53
N LEU A 64 8.50 -14.33 -8.10
CA LEU A 64 7.56 -15.46 -8.01
C LEU A 64 8.10 -16.70 -8.72
N GLU A 65 8.72 -16.56 -9.88
CA GLU A 65 9.41 -17.67 -10.56
C GLU A 65 10.52 -18.26 -9.68
N ARG A 66 11.31 -17.41 -9.01
CA ARG A 66 12.35 -17.83 -8.06
C ARG A 66 11.79 -18.52 -6.82
N GLN A 67 10.53 -18.27 -6.46
CA GLN A 67 9.80 -19.05 -5.44
C GLN A 67 9.30 -20.40 -5.96
N GLY A 68 9.50 -20.72 -7.23
CA GLY A 68 9.14 -21.99 -7.85
C GLY A 68 7.74 -22.01 -8.48
N PHE A 69 7.17 -20.84 -8.81
CA PHE A 69 5.87 -20.74 -9.51
C PHE A 69 6.06 -20.55 -11.01
N ARG A 70 5.14 -21.09 -11.82
CA ARG A 70 5.05 -20.76 -13.24
C ARG A 70 4.33 -19.43 -13.41
N VAL A 71 5.01 -18.43 -13.95
CA VAL A 71 4.48 -17.07 -14.05
C VAL A 71 4.35 -16.66 -15.50
N GLY A 72 3.16 -16.27 -15.92
CA GLY A 72 2.91 -15.68 -17.24
C GLY A 72 2.64 -14.18 -17.14
N ILE A 73 2.83 -13.46 -18.26
CA ILE A 73 2.57 -12.02 -18.31
C ILE A 73 1.72 -11.61 -19.50
N ILE A 74 0.70 -10.80 -19.24
CA ILE A 74 -0.21 -10.21 -20.22
C ILE A 74 0.09 -8.71 -20.24
N SER A 75 0.99 -8.29 -21.13
CA SER A 75 1.33 -6.87 -21.33
C SER A 75 0.38 -6.19 -22.29
N GLN A 76 -0.07 -4.98 -21.94
CA GLN A 76 -0.91 -4.09 -22.77
C GLN A 76 -2.03 -4.81 -23.53
N PRO A 77 -2.87 -5.63 -22.85
CA PRO A 77 -3.99 -6.30 -23.51
C PRO A 77 -4.99 -5.26 -24.05
N ASP A 78 -5.64 -5.56 -25.17
CA ASP A 78 -6.79 -4.79 -25.63
C ASP A 78 -7.94 -4.92 -24.61
N TRP A 79 -8.23 -3.81 -23.94
CA TRP A 79 -9.24 -3.73 -22.90
C TRP A 79 -10.66 -3.54 -23.42
N ARG A 80 -10.86 -3.49 -24.74
CA ARG A 80 -12.19 -3.41 -25.35
C ARG A 80 -12.95 -4.72 -25.24
N SER A 81 -12.26 -5.84 -25.04
CA SER A 81 -12.86 -7.17 -24.82
C SER A 81 -12.11 -7.94 -23.74
N ALA A 82 -12.68 -9.07 -23.28
CA ALA A 82 -12.02 -9.98 -22.35
C ALA A 82 -11.11 -11.01 -23.04
N GLU A 83 -11.06 -11.07 -24.38
CA GLU A 83 -10.35 -12.14 -25.10
C GLU A 83 -8.83 -12.12 -24.87
N ASP A 84 -8.20 -10.95 -24.90
CA ASP A 84 -6.77 -10.82 -24.63
C ASP A 84 -6.37 -11.24 -23.21
N PHE A 85 -7.31 -11.23 -22.26
CA PHE A 85 -7.12 -11.66 -20.88
C PHE A 85 -7.23 -13.18 -20.73
N LYS A 86 -7.78 -13.87 -21.74
CA LYS A 86 -7.88 -15.34 -21.81
C LYS A 86 -6.69 -15.99 -22.50
N ARG A 87 -5.77 -15.21 -23.10
CA ARG A 87 -4.70 -15.73 -23.96
C ARG A 87 -3.79 -16.77 -23.28
N LEU A 88 -3.52 -16.63 -21.99
CA LEU A 88 -2.74 -17.60 -21.20
C LEU A 88 -3.61 -18.63 -20.46
N GLY A 89 -4.93 -18.53 -20.60
CA GLY A 89 -5.94 -19.29 -19.87
C GLY A 89 -6.06 -18.96 -18.39
N LYS A 90 -6.67 -19.89 -17.65
CA LYS A 90 -6.93 -19.76 -16.22
C LYS A 90 -5.64 -20.07 -15.42
N PRO A 91 -5.21 -19.19 -14.50
CA PRO A 91 -4.09 -19.49 -13.62
C PRO A 91 -4.53 -20.41 -12.47
N ASN A 92 -3.58 -21.16 -11.91
CA ASN A 92 -3.89 -22.08 -10.81
C ASN A 92 -4.09 -21.38 -9.46
N LEU A 93 -3.48 -20.21 -9.24
CA LEU A 93 -3.52 -19.50 -7.97
C LEU A 93 -4.26 -18.16 -8.07
N PHE A 94 -3.77 -17.20 -8.86
CA PHE A 94 -4.37 -15.87 -8.94
C PHE A 94 -3.93 -15.05 -10.16
N PHE A 95 -4.69 -13.99 -10.45
CA PHE A 95 -4.27 -12.91 -11.33
C PHE A 95 -3.70 -11.74 -10.51
N GLY A 96 -2.52 -11.25 -10.88
CA GLY A 96 -1.96 -10.00 -10.38
C GLY A 96 -2.17 -8.87 -11.39
N VAL A 97 -2.80 -7.76 -11.01
CA VAL A 97 -3.07 -6.63 -11.94
C VAL A 97 -2.36 -5.36 -11.48
N THR A 98 -1.68 -4.69 -12.42
CA THR A 98 -1.04 -3.38 -12.23
C THR A 98 -1.24 -2.48 -13.44
N ALA A 99 -1.28 -1.15 -13.23
CA ALA A 99 -1.25 -0.17 -14.32
C ALA A 99 0.13 -0.05 -15.01
N GLY A 100 1.17 -0.64 -14.40
CA GLY A 100 2.56 -0.52 -14.82
C GLY A 100 3.41 0.28 -13.81
N ASN A 101 4.50 0.85 -14.30
CA ASN A 101 5.49 1.63 -13.56
C ASN A 101 5.03 3.06 -13.26
N MET A 102 3.97 3.53 -13.92
CA MET A 102 3.38 4.84 -13.68
C MET A 102 1.85 4.77 -13.63
N ASP A 103 1.23 5.73 -12.93
CA ASP A 103 -0.21 5.90 -12.96
C ASP A 103 -0.69 6.15 -14.40
N SER A 104 -1.73 5.44 -14.82
CA SER A 104 -2.17 5.44 -16.23
C SER A 104 -2.69 6.81 -16.68
N MET A 105 -3.25 7.61 -15.76
CA MET A 105 -3.72 8.95 -16.06
C MET A 105 -2.54 9.91 -16.18
N VAL A 106 -1.59 9.83 -15.24
CA VAL A 106 -0.37 10.65 -15.27
C VAL A 106 0.46 10.35 -16.51
N ASN A 107 0.44 9.11 -17.00
CA ASN A 107 1.09 8.73 -18.25
C ASN A 107 0.45 9.40 -19.46
N ARG A 108 -0.89 9.27 -19.57
CA ARG A 108 -1.62 9.75 -20.75
C ARG A 108 -1.82 11.26 -20.80
N TYR A 109 -1.87 11.94 -19.64
CA TYR A 109 -2.24 13.35 -19.56
C TYR A 109 -1.21 14.21 -18.84
N THR A 110 -0.95 15.41 -19.37
CA THR A 110 -0.18 16.45 -18.68
C THR A 110 -0.94 16.99 -17.47
N ALA A 111 -0.27 17.75 -16.60
CA ALA A 111 -0.92 18.43 -15.48
C ALA A 111 -2.07 19.33 -15.95
N ASP A 112 -1.93 19.98 -17.12
CA ASP A 112 -2.98 20.79 -17.75
C ASP A 112 -4.05 19.95 -18.48
N ARG A 113 -4.12 18.64 -18.23
CA ARG A 113 -5.07 17.70 -18.84
C ARG A 113 -4.99 17.56 -20.36
N LYS A 114 -3.84 17.89 -20.96
CA LYS A 114 -3.60 17.64 -22.39
C LYS A 114 -3.12 16.21 -22.60
N ILE A 115 -3.60 15.56 -23.65
CA ILE A 115 -3.18 14.20 -24.01
C ILE A 115 -1.72 14.24 -24.51
N ARG A 116 -0.87 13.35 -23.98
CA ARG A 116 0.47 13.12 -24.51
C ARG A 116 0.41 12.29 -25.79
N SER A 117 1.26 12.62 -26.74
CA SER A 117 1.43 11.88 -27.98
C SER A 117 2.20 10.58 -27.80
N ASP A 118 3.03 10.51 -26.76
CA ASP A 118 3.97 9.43 -26.50
C ASP A 118 3.71 8.74 -25.14
N ASP A 119 4.14 7.48 -25.06
CA ASP A 119 4.11 6.66 -23.85
C ASP A 119 5.46 5.95 -23.68
N ALA A 120 6.24 6.38 -22.68
CA ALA A 120 7.60 5.90 -22.44
C ALA A 120 7.70 4.39 -22.13
N TYR A 121 6.58 3.75 -21.78
CA TYR A 121 6.53 2.33 -21.45
C TYR A 121 5.74 1.51 -22.47
N THR A 122 5.50 2.06 -23.66
CA THR A 122 4.88 1.35 -24.79
C THR A 122 5.91 1.12 -25.90
N PRO A 123 5.86 0.00 -26.64
CA PRO A 123 6.75 -0.22 -27.77
C PRO A 123 6.67 0.94 -28.76
N HIS A 124 7.83 1.39 -29.24
CA HIS A 124 7.98 2.54 -30.15
C HIS A 124 7.43 3.88 -29.61
N GLY A 125 7.17 3.98 -28.30
CA GLY A 125 6.64 5.20 -27.69
C GLY A 125 5.18 5.48 -28.04
N ALA A 126 4.42 4.50 -28.54
CA ALA A 126 3.08 4.73 -29.05
C ALA A 126 2.10 5.16 -27.95
N GLY A 127 1.46 6.32 -28.10
CA GLY A 127 0.42 6.77 -27.20
C GLY A 127 -0.86 5.93 -27.28
N GLY A 128 -1.52 5.74 -26.14
CA GLY A 128 -2.87 5.15 -26.10
C GLY A 128 -2.94 3.62 -26.19
N ALA A 129 -1.87 2.90 -25.85
CA ALA A 129 -1.83 1.44 -25.77
C ALA A 129 -2.39 0.85 -24.46
N ARG A 130 -2.88 1.71 -23.54
CA ARG A 130 -3.51 1.31 -22.28
C ARG A 130 -4.73 2.21 -21.98
N PRO A 131 -5.71 1.74 -21.22
CA PRO A 131 -6.85 2.57 -20.84
C PRO A 131 -6.53 3.51 -19.67
N ASP A 132 -7.31 4.57 -19.56
CA ASP A 132 -7.42 5.38 -18.35
C ASP A 132 -7.83 4.52 -17.16
N ARG A 133 -7.17 4.72 -16.02
CA ARG A 133 -7.37 3.91 -14.79
C ARG A 133 -7.19 2.43 -15.09
N SER A 134 -6.05 2.10 -15.71
CA SER A 134 -5.72 0.77 -16.22
C SER A 134 -5.99 -0.35 -15.22
N SER A 135 -5.62 -0.17 -13.94
CA SER A 135 -5.81 -1.19 -12.90
C SER A 135 -7.29 -1.58 -12.75
N LEU A 136 -8.20 -0.59 -12.82
CA LEU A 136 -9.64 -0.81 -12.70
C LEU A 136 -10.19 -1.53 -13.94
N VAL A 137 -9.82 -1.05 -15.13
CA VAL A 137 -10.32 -1.63 -16.38
C VAL A 137 -9.82 -3.06 -16.55
N TYR A 138 -8.54 -3.31 -16.29
CA TYR A 138 -7.96 -4.65 -16.38
C TYR A 138 -8.54 -5.60 -15.34
N ALA A 139 -8.76 -5.14 -14.10
CA ALA A 139 -9.46 -5.92 -13.09
C ALA A 139 -10.85 -6.36 -13.56
N GLN A 140 -11.63 -5.46 -14.15
CA GLN A 140 -12.95 -5.78 -14.69
C GLN A 140 -12.88 -6.80 -15.82
N ARG A 141 -11.92 -6.68 -16.74
CA ARG A 141 -11.74 -7.65 -17.83
C ARG A 141 -11.26 -9.01 -17.34
N VAL A 142 -10.39 -9.05 -16.33
CA VAL A 142 -10.03 -10.31 -15.66
C VAL A 142 -11.25 -10.94 -15.01
N ARG A 143 -12.10 -10.17 -14.33
CA ARG A 143 -13.35 -10.69 -13.74
C ARG A 143 -14.35 -11.18 -14.78
N GLU A 144 -14.42 -10.53 -15.93
CA GLU A 144 -15.22 -10.97 -17.08
C GLU A 144 -14.69 -12.28 -17.68
N ALA A 145 -13.37 -12.44 -17.77
CA ALA A 145 -12.74 -13.65 -18.29
C ALA A 145 -12.79 -14.83 -17.31
N PHE A 146 -12.54 -14.59 -16.02
CA PHE A 146 -12.37 -15.60 -14.98
C PHE A 146 -12.87 -15.10 -13.62
N SER A 147 -14.20 -15.11 -13.44
CA SER A 147 -14.86 -14.56 -12.25
C SER A 147 -14.52 -15.27 -10.93
N ASP A 148 -14.09 -16.53 -10.99
CA ASP A 148 -13.84 -17.41 -9.84
C ASP A 148 -12.36 -17.44 -9.40
N VAL A 149 -11.46 -16.81 -10.15
CA VAL A 149 -10.04 -16.78 -9.84
C VAL A 149 -9.73 -15.61 -8.90
N PRO A 150 -8.93 -15.82 -7.83
CA PRO A 150 -8.47 -14.72 -6.98
C PRO A 150 -7.80 -13.59 -7.78
N LEU A 151 -8.16 -12.36 -7.46
CA LEU A 151 -7.65 -11.14 -8.11
C LEU A 151 -6.93 -10.26 -7.08
N VAL A 152 -5.62 -10.10 -7.30
CA VAL A 152 -4.73 -9.29 -6.47
C VAL A 152 -4.33 -8.03 -7.22
N LEU A 153 -4.61 -6.85 -6.66
CA LEU A 153 -4.16 -5.57 -7.21
C LEU A 153 -2.81 -5.16 -6.62
N GLY A 154 -2.00 -4.49 -7.43
CA GLY A 154 -0.74 -3.91 -6.98
C GLY A 154 -0.28 -2.75 -7.85
N GLY A 155 0.95 -2.29 -7.59
CA GLY A 155 1.55 -1.16 -8.29
C GLY A 155 1.11 0.20 -7.71
N ILE A 156 1.70 1.25 -8.27
CA ILE A 156 1.54 2.63 -7.77
C ILE A 156 0.07 3.06 -7.84
N GLU A 157 -0.60 2.79 -8.96
CA GLU A 157 -1.98 3.21 -9.17
C GLU A 157 -2.95 2.58 -8.15
N ALA A 158 -2.85 1.28 -7.88
CA ALA A 158 -3.70 0.62 -6.88
C ALA A 158 -3.33 1.09 -5.46
N SER A 159 -2.03 1.14 -5.13
CA SER A 159 -1.53 1.52 -3.81
C SER A 159 -2.06 2.88 -3.34
N LEU A 160 -2.07 3.88 -4.22
CA LEU A 160 -2.54 5.23 -3.91
C LEU A 160 -4.07 5.32 -3.78
N ARG A 161 -4.80 4.36 -4.35
CA ARG A 161 -6.28 4.33 -4.39
C ARG A 161 -6.89 3.29 -3.45
N ARG A 162 -6.10 2.77 -2.48
CA ARG A 162 -6.53 1.71 -1.54
C ARG A 162 -7.59 2.14 -0.52
N ILE A 163 -7.74 3.44 -0.29
CA ILE A 163 -8.82 4.04 0.51
C ILE A 163 -9.54 5.13 -0.29
N ALA A 164 -10.46 5.84 0.36
CA ALA A 164 -11.05 7.05 -0.21
C ALA A 164 -9.95 8.03 -0.62
N HIS A 165 -9.99 8.49 -1.87
CA HIS A 165 -8.93 9.32 -2.46
C HIS A 165 -9.54 10.38 -3.36
N TYR A 166 -8.89 11.54 -3.43
CA TYR A 166 -9.25 12.60 -4.37
C TYR A 166 -8.72 12.27 -5.76
N ASP A 167 -9.62 12.21 -6.74
CA ASP A 167 -9.30 12.03 -8.16
C ASP A 167 -9.20 13.41 -8.81
N TYR A 168 -7.97 13.86 -9.05
CA TYR A 168 -7.67 15.16 -9.67
C TYR A 168 -8.31 15.34 -11.06
N TRP A 169 -8.48 14.26 -11.81
CA TRP A 169 -9.00 14.32 -13.19
C TRP A 169 -10.50 14.54 -13.21
N GLN A 170 -11.20 14.02 -12.21
CA GLN A 170 -12.66 14.14 -12.07
C GLN A 170 -13.09 15.18 -11.03
N ASP A 171 -12.15 15.80 -10.33
CA ASP A 171 -12.40 16.78 -9.26
C ASP A 171 -13.41 16.26 -8.22
N LYS A 172 -13.17 15.04 -7.73
CA LYS A 172 -14.04 14.40 -6.73
C LYS A 172 -13.31 13.37 -5.88
N VAL A 173 -13.85 13.14 -4.69
CA VAL A 173 -13.43 12.01 -3.85
C VAL A 173 -14.09 10.72 -4.36
N ARG A 174 -13.26 9.71 -4.61
CA ARG A 174 -13.67 8.35 -4.99
C ARG A 174 -13.50 7.38 -3.83
N HIS A 175 -14.27 6.30 -3.87
CA HIS A 175 -14.10 5.17 -2.96
C HIS A 175 -12.76 4.46 -3.20
N SER A 176 -12.42 3.52 -2.32
CA SER A 176 -11.32 2.59 -2.56
C SER A 176 -11.49 1.85 -3.89
N ILE A 177 -10.40 1.69 -4.65
CA ILE A 177 -10.38 0.91 -5.89
C ILE A 177 -10.83 -0.54 -5.67
N LEU A 178 -10.68 -1.09 -4.45
CA LEU A 178 -11.15 -2.44 -4.11
C LEU A 178 -12.65 -2.63 -4.35
N LEU A 179 -13.45 -1.59 -4.10
CA LEU A 179 -14.90 -1.62 -4.30
C LEU A 179 -15.27 -1.59 -5.79
N ASP A 180 -14.63 -0.69 -6.55
CA ASP A 180 -14.89 -0.52 -7.98
C ASP A 180 -14.37 -1.71 -8.81
N ALA A 181 -13.21 -2.24 -8.45
CA ALA A 181 -12.53 -3.33 -9.15
C ALA A 181 -13.02 -4.72 -8.74
N LYS A 182 -13.72 -4.83 -7.60
CA LYS A 182 -14.10 -6.11 -6.98
C LYS A 182 -12.90 -7.05 -6.84
N ALA A 183 -11.76 -6.50 -6.45
CA ALA A 183 -10.56 -7.28 -6.18
C ALA A 183 -10.63 -7.91 -4.79
N ASP A 184 -10.02 -9.08 -4.64
CA ASP A 184 -10.03 -9.82 -3.37
C ASP A 184 -9.00 -9.26 -2.39
N LEU A 185 -7.85 -8.83 -2.92
CA LEU A 185 -6.74 -8.31 -2.14
C LEU A 185 -6.02 -7.19 -2.91
N LEU A 186 -5.50 -6.21 -2.20
CA LEU A 186 -4.63 -5.16 -2.74
C LEU A 186 -3.35 -5.12 -1.93
N LEU A 187 -2.20 -5.24 -2.60
CA LEU A 187 -0.89 -5.10 -1.99
C LEU A 187 -0.33 -3.71 -2.28
N TYR A 188 0.19 -3.02 -1.26
CA TYR A 188 0.67 -1.65 -1.40
C TYR A 188 2.09 -1.46 -0.87
N GLY A 189 2.79 -0.48 -1.43
CA GLY A 189 4.20 -0.22 -1.13
C GLY A 189 5.11 -1.31 -1.70
N ASN A 190 6.18 -1.64 -0.97
CA ASN A 190 7.11 -2.71 -1.34
C ASN A 190 6.50 -4.07 -1.01
N ALA A 191 5.85 -4.66 -2.02
CA ALA A 191 4.98 -5.82 -1.87
C ALA A 191 5.68 -7.18 -2.06
N GLU A 192 7.00 -7.24 -2.20
CA GLU A 192 7.77 -8.47 -2.48
C GLU A 192 7.49 -9.56 -1.45
N ARG A 193 7.55 -9.22 -0.16
CA ARG A 193 7.24 -10.18 0.91
C ARG A 193 5.76 -10.57 0.89
N ALA A 194 4.89 -9.60 0.71
CA ALA A 194 3.44 -9.81 0.75
C ALA A 194 2.97 -10.73 -0.39
N ILE A 195 3.44 -10.50 -1.63
CA ILE A 195 3.03 -11.31 -2.79
C ILE A 195 3.56 -12.74 -2.71
N VAL A 196 4.78 -12.92 -2.18
CA VAL A 196 5.36 -14.24 -1.94
C VAL A 196 4.54 -15.01 -0.91
N GLU A 197 4.14 -14.36 0.18
CA GLU A 197 3.31 -14.97 1.21
C GLU A 197 1.92 -15.34 0.68
N VAL A 198 1.27 -14.46 -0.10
CA VAL A 198 -0.01 -14.75 -0.77
C VAL A 198 0.13 -15.97 -1.67
N ALA A 199 1.14 -16.00 -2.54
CA ALA A 199 1.33 -17.12 -3.48
C ALA A 199 1.50 -18.45 -2.74
N HIS A 200 2.31 -18.48 -1.68
CA HIS A 200 2.53 -19.69 -0.87
C HIS A 200 1.31 -20.10 -0.05
N ARG A 201 0.50 -19.16 0.47
CA ARG A 201 -0.75 -19.47 1.19
C ARG A 201 -1.80 -20.06 0.25
N LEU A 202 -2.01 -19.44 -0.90
CA LEU A 202 -2.91 -19.96 -1.93
C LEU A 202 -2.45 -21.33 -2.45
N ALA A 203 -1.15 -21.53 -2.63
CA ALA A 203 -0.58 -22.83 -3.03
C ALA A 203 -0.80 -23.95 -1.99
N ARG A 204 -1.00 -23.60 -0.72
CA ARG A 204 -1.40 -24.55 0.35
C ARG A 204 -2.91 -24.76 0.43
N GLY A 205 -3.69 -24.15 -0.46
CA GLY A 205 -5.14 -24.29 -0.50
C GLY A 205 -5.89 -23.34 0.43
N GLU A 206 -5.23 -22.34 0.99
CA GLU A 206 -5.91 -21.31 1.78
C GLU A 206 -6.76 -20.41 0.87
N ALA A 207 -7.97 -20.07 1.30
CA ALA A 207 -8.82 -19.18 0.53
C ALA A 207 -8.34 -17.73 0.64
N ILE A 208 -8.36 -16.99 -0.48
CA ILE A 208 -7.90 -15.59 -0.51
C ILE A 208 -8.63 -14.69 0.52
N GLY A 209 -9.91 -14.99 0.80
CA GLY A 209 -10.72 -14.25 1.77
C GLY A 209 -10.32 -14.46 3.23
N ASP A 210 -9.57 -15.51 3.54
CA ASP A 210 -9.10 -15.82 4.89
C ASP A 210 -7.76 -15.13 5.21
N ILE A 211 -7.05 -14.65 4.18
CA ILE A 211 -5.78 -13.92 4.27
C ILE A 211 -6.04 -12.48 4.75
N THR A 212 -6.27 -12.33 6.05
CA THR A 212 -6.69 -11.07 6.69
C THR A 212 -5.65 -10.47 7.63
N ASP A 213 -4.56 -11.20 7.87
CA ASP A 213 -3.46 -10.90 8.77
C ASP A 213 -2.16 -10.50 8.04
N LEU A 214 -2.20 -10.48 6.70
CA LEU A 214 -1.05 -10.14 5.86
C LEU A 214 -0.71 -8.65 5.93
N ARG A 215 0.51 -8.32 6.38
CA ARG A 215 1.02 -6.95 6.41
C ARG A 215 1.23 -6.39 5.00
N GLY A 216 0.98 -5.09 4.82
CA GLY A 216 1.11 -4.42 3.52
C GLY A 216 -0.02 -4.74 2.55
N SER A 217 -1.17 -5.20 3.07
CA SER A 217 -2.35 -5.54 2.28
C SER A 217 -3.59 -4.75 2.71
N ALA A 218 -4.52 -4.59 1.78
CA ALA A 218 -5.84 -4.02 2.00
C ALA A 218 -6.90 -4.95 1.39
N TYR A 219 -8.00 -5.16 2.13
CA TYR A 219 -9.10 -6.02 1.76
C TYR A 219 -10.43 -5.46 2.29
N LEU A 220 -11.54 -5.92 1.72
CA LEU A 220 -12.88 -5.53 2.16
C LEU A 220 -13.37 -6.47 3.27
N ARG A 221 -13.92 -5.91 4.34
CA ARG A 221 -14.54 -6.69 5.43
C ARG A 221 -15.82 -6.05 5.93
N ARG A 222 -16.73 -6.88 6.46
CA ARG A 222 -17.97 -6.43 7.10
C ARG A 222 -17.71 -6.18 8.60
N GLY A 223 -17.24 -4.98 8.94
CA GLY A 223 -17.14 -4.50 10.34
C GLY A 223 -15.72 -4.44 10.90
N VAL A 224 -15.57 -4.58 12.22
CA VAL A 224 -14.28 -4.72 12.93
C VAL A 224 -14.12 -6.19 13.40
N PRO A 225 -12.91 -6.79 13.44
CA PRO A 225 -12.75 -8.15 13.94
C PRO A 225 -13.11 -8.26 15.42
N GLU A 226 -13.60 -9.43 15.85
CA GLU A 226 -13.96 -9.68 17.24
C GLU A 226 -12.71 -9.60 18.15
N GLY A 227 -12.85 -8.99 19.33
CA GLY A 227 -11.75 -8.83 20.28
C GLY A 227 -10.76 -7.70 19.95
N TRP A 228 -10.95 -6.95 18.87
CA TRP A 228 -10.07 -5.84 18.51
C TRP A 228 -10.51 -4.53 19.14
N SER A 229 -9.53 -3.75 19.60
CA SER A 229 -9.74 -2.38 20.09
C SER A 229 -9.83 -1.40 18.93
N VAL A 230 -10.71 -0.41 19.02
CA VAL A 230 -10.89 0.63 18.00
C VAL A 230 -10.40 1.96 18.54
N ILE A 231 -9.37 2.52 17.91
CA ILE A 231 -9.01 3.93 18.07
C ILE A 231 -9.90 4.73 17.11
N ASP A 232 -10.81 5.52 17.67
CA ASP A 232 -11.67 6.37 16.87
C ASP A 232 -10.90 7.60 16.37
N SER A 233 -10.80 7.76 15.05
CA SER A 233 -10.20 8.93 14.39
C SER A 233 -11.19 9.57 13.41
N THR A 234 -12.50 9.40 13.65
CA THR A 234 -13.58 9.97 12.82
C THR A 234 -13.71 11.49 12.93
N HIS A 235 -13.14 12.08 13.98
CA HIS A 235 -13.19 13.52 14.23
C HIS A 235 -11.79 14.14 14.09
N VAL A 236 -11.75 15.40 13.66
CA VAL A 236 -10.50 16.17 13.60
C VAL A 236 -9.98 16.37 15.01
N ASP A 237 -8.66 16.20 15.20
CA ASP A 237 -8.05 16.52 16.49
C ASP A 237 -8.19 18.03 16.75
N GLU A 238 -8.90 18.41 17.81
CA GLU A 238 -8.88 19.78 18.30
C GLU A 238 -7.54 20.06 19.00
N PRO A 239 -6.95 21.27 18.86
CA PRO A 239 -5.82 21.68 19.67
C PRO A 239 -6.18 21.52 21.16
N GLY A 240 -5.46 20.65 21.87
CA GLY A 240 -5.63 20.49 23.30
C GLY A 240 -5.14 21.70 24.08
N ALA A 241 -5.38 21.70 25.39
CA ALA A 241 -4.77 22.68 26.29
C ALA A 241 -3.24 22.65 26.10
N VAL A 242 -2.65 23.81 25.82
CA VAL A 242 -1.20 23.97 25.80
C VAL A 242 -0.72 23.78 27.23
N ASP A 243 0.19 22.81 27.45
CA ASP A 243 0.83 22.67 28.75
C ASP A 243 1.45 24.01 29.12
N ALA A 244 1.18 24.48 30.34
CA ALA A 244 1.80 25.70 30.83
C ALA A 244 3.32 25.53 30.68
N PRO A 245 4.03 26.52 30.11
CA PRO A 245 5.48 26.48 30.04
C PRO A 245 6.02 26.11 31.42
N PRO A 246 6.86 25.08 31.55
CA PRO A 246 7.45 24.75 32.84
C PRO A 246 8.12 26.00 33.37
N ASP A 247 7.80 26.36 34.62
CA ASP A 247 8.36 27.54 35.26
C ASP A 247 9.89 27.42 35.25
N PRO A 248 10.63 28.35 34.59
CA PRO A 248 12.09 28.30 34.53
C PRO A 248 12.77 28.31 35.91
N TYR A 249 12.03 28.70 36.95
CA TYR A 249 12.47 28.76 38.34
C TYR A 249 11.85 27.66 39.21
N GLN A 250 11.18 26.67 38.60
CA GLN A 250 10.71 25.50 39.34
C GLN A 250 11.92 24.72 39.84
N ASP A 251 12.17 24.86 41.13
CA ASP A 251 13.28 24.23 41.84
C ASP A 251 13.10 22.70 41.86
N THR A 252 13.65 22.03 40.85
CA THR A 252 13.62 20.57 40.68
C THR A 252 14.39 19.83 41.79
N THR A 253 15.12 20.55 42.64
CA THR A 253 15.90 19.99 43.75
C THR A 253 15.06 19.65 44.99
N ARG A 254 13.80 20.10 45.08
CA ARG A 254 12.90 19.80 46.22
C ARG A 254 12.22 18.42 46.16
N ARG A 255 12.65 17.54 45.26
CA ARG A 255 12.24 16.13 45.21
C ARG A 255 13.34 15.16 45.63
N SER A 256 14.16 15.54 46.61
CA SER A 256 14.84 14.57 47.47
C SER A 256 14.93 15.16 48.87
N GLY A 257 14.28 14.50 49.83
CA GLY A 257 14.29 14.94 51.23
C GLY A 257 15.71 14.97 51.80
N PHE A 258 15.98 15.96 52.65
CA PHE A 258 16.72 15.87 53.92
C PHE A 258 16.85 17.29 54.55
N SER A 259 16.01 17.55 55.56
CA SER A 259 16.16 18.37 56.79
C SER A 259 16.99 19.69 56.90
N ARG A 260 16.29 20.69 57.49
CA ARG A 260 16.61 21.65 58.60
C ARG A 260 17.38 22.99 58.38
N GLU A 261 16.72 24.03 58.93
CA GLU A 261 17.22 25.23 59.66
C GLU A 261 17.32 26.64 58.97
N GLN A 262 16.41 27.53 59.45
CA GLN A 262 16.49 28.94 59.91
C GLN A 262 17.13 30.10 59.08
N GLN A 263 16.29 31.15 58.88
CA GLN A 263 16.51 32.63 58.91
C GLN A 263 17.62 33.25 58.01
N SER A 264 17.53 34.43 57.40
CA SER A 264 16.58 35.56 57.31
C SER A 264 17.17 36.62 56.33
N ALA A 265 16.28 37.43 55.74
CA ALA A 265 16.48 38.83 55.29
C ALA A 265 17.21 39.20 53.96
N GLU A 266 16.52 40.12 53.26
CA GLU A 266 16.96 41.20 52.35
C GLU A 266 17.27 40.93 50.85
N SER A 267 16.50 41.62 49.99
CA SER A 267 16.77 41.95 48.58
C SER A 267 17.39 43.36 48.52
N PRO A 268 18.16 43.80 47.48
CA PRO A 268 17.71 43.86 46.06
C PRO A 268 18.77 43.65 44.94
N MET A 269 18.26 43.51 43.70
CA MET A 269 18.89 43.44 42.35
C MET A 269 19.76 44.67 41.98
N PRO A 270 20.45 44.79 40.80
CA PRO A 270 20.38 44.05 39.50
C PRO A 270 21.77 43.73 38.84
N ILE A 271 21.88 43.11 37.65
CA ILE A 271 22.16 43.77 36.35
C ILE A 271 22.27 42.71 35.21
N ALA A 272 21.61 43.04 34.10
CA ALA A 272 21.82 42.78 32.66
C ALA A 272 22.67 41.59 32.08
N ALA A 273 22.01 40.95 31.11
CA ALA A 273 22.43 40.65 29.72
C ALA A 273 23.17 39.35 29.34
N GLU A 274 22.48 38.64 28.43
CA GLU A 274 22.93 37.87 27.25
C GLU A 274 23.72 36.56 27.40
N ALA A 275 23.02 35.45 27.09
CA ALA A 275 23.48 34.41 26.17
C ALA A 275 22.30 33.54 25.69
N ALA A 276 21.94 33.63 24.40
CA ALA A 276 21.36 32.49 23.66
C ALA A 276 22.53 31.54 23.28
N PRO A 277 22.36 30.23 22.99
CA PRO A 277 21.15 29.58 22.49
C PRO A 277 20.85 28.18 23.09
N THR A 278 19.60 27.73 23.07
CA THR A 278 19.28 26.31 22.82
C THR A 278 17.77 26.15 22.60
N GLU A 279 17.36 25.97 21.34
CA GLU A 279 16.05 25.40 21.04
C GLU A 279 16.02 23.96 21.53
N ILE A 280 15.41 23.74 22.69
CA ILE A 280 15.09 22.41 23.20
C ILE A 280 13.64 22.13 22.81
N VAL A 281 13.46 21.66 21.57
CA VAL A 281 12.20 21.08 21.11
C VAL A 281 12.10 19.67 21.68
N VAL A 282 11.30 19.46 22.73
CA VAL A 282 11.02 18.13 23.31
C VAL A 282 9.59 18.14 23.87
N PRO A 283 8.87 17.01 23.80
CA PRO A 283 8.08 16.50 22.69
C PRO A 283 6.56 16.65 22.99
N PHE A 284 5.68 16.46 22.00
CA PHE A 284 4.23 16.32 22.25
C PHE A 284 3.92 14.91 22.78
N PRO A 285 3.59 14.67 24.07
CA PRO A 285 3.03 13.39 24.45
C PRO A 285 1.52 13.50 24.27
N ARG A 286 1.02 13.15 23.08
CA ARG A 286 -0.38 12.75 22.98
C ARG A 286 -0.51 11.48 23.82
N HIS A 287 -1.14 11.57 24.99
CA HIS A 287 -1.40 10.45 25.87
C HIS A 287 -2.30 9.45 25.13
N ARG A 288 -1.68 8.54 24.39
CA ARG A 288 -2.37 7.47 23.66
C ARG A 288 -2.64 6.35 24.68
N PRO A 289 -3.87 5.80 24.73
CA PRO A 289 -4.12 4.63 25.57
C PRO A 289 -3.14 3.52 25.18
N ARG A 290 -2.55 2.86 26.19
CA ARG A 290 -1.67 1.68 26.01
C ARG A 290 -2.51 0.55 25.41
N THR A 291 -2.50 0.49 24.09
CA THR A 291 -3.21 -0.47 23.25
C THR A 291 -2.19 -1.45 22.68
N ASP A 292 -2.55 -2.72 22.57
CA ASP A 292 -1.73 -3.70 21.86
C ASP A 292 -1.79 -3.39 20.35
N PRO A 293 -0.68 -3.03 19.69
CA PRO A 293 -0.67 -2.77 18.25
C PRO A 293 -1.16 -3.94 17.41
N ALA A 294 -1.02 -5.18 17.89
CA ALA A 294 -1.42 -6.38 17.15
C ALA A 294 -2.94 -6.58 17.06
N THR A 295 -3.71 -6.03 18.00
CA THR A 295 -5.17 -6.20 18.09
C THR A 295 -5.91 -4.87 18.14
N THR A 296 -5.34 -3.83 17.53
CA THR A 296 -5.92 -2.49 17.51
C THR A 296 -6.08 -1.99 16.08
N VAL A 297 -7.28 -1.52 15.74
CA VAL A 297 -7.56 -0.84 14.47
C VAL A 297 -7.78 0.65 14.69
N ILE A 298 -7.57 1.43 13.63
CA ILE A 298 -7.91 2.85 13.59
C ILE A 298 -9.13 3.02 12.68
N ARG A 299 -10.21 3.60 13.22
CA ARG A 299 -11.39 3.94 12.44
C ARG A 299 -11.19 5.31 11.82
N LEU A 300 -11.10 5.33 10.49
CA LEU A 300 -11.11 6.57 9.71
C LEU A 300 -12.55 7.11 9.55
N PRO A 301 -12.72 8.41 9.27
CA PRO A 301 -14.02 8.99 8.93
C PRO A 301 -14.71 8.24 7.77
N ALA A 302 -16.04 8.20 7.76
CA ALA A 302 -16.78 7.47 6.73
C ALA A 302 -16.62 8.15 5.36
N PHE A 303 -16.71 7.38 4.29
CA PHE A 303 -16.59 7.91 2.93
C PHE A 303 -17.55 9.07 2.65
N GLU A 304 -18.81 8.97 3.11
CA GLU A 304 -19.82 10.01 2.89
C GLU A 304 -19.44 11.35 3.54
N ASP A 305 -18.76 11.31 4.70
CA ASP A 305 -18.31 12.51 5.40
C ASP A 305 -17.08 13.09 4.67
N VAL A 306 -16.10 12.24 4.37
CA VAL A 306 -14.86 12.61 3.66
C VAL A 306 -15.13 13.19 2.28
N LYS A 307 -16.17 12.71 1.60
CA LYS A 307 -16.59 13.23 0.29
C LYS A 307 -17.16 14.64 0.36
N ARG A 308 -17.79 15.01 1.49
CA ARG A 308 -18.50 16.29 1.67
C ARG A 308 -17.64 17.34 2.36
N ASP A 309 -16.68 16.91 3.18
CA ASP A 309 -15.85 17.79 3.99
C ASP A 309 -14.35 17.65 3.64
N PRO A 310 -13.76 18.67 2.98
CA PRO A 310 -12.33 18.70 2.66
C PRO A 310 -11.41 18.62 3.89
N VAL A 311 -11.86 19.11 5.05
CA VAL A 311 -11.08 19.06 6.30
C VAL A 311 -11.02 17.61 6.81
N LEU A 312 -12.13 16.88 6.78
CA LEU A 312 -12.14 15.46 7.12
C LEU A 312 -11.34 14.63 6.12
N TYR A 313 -11.33 15.00 4.83
CA TYR A 313 -10.43 14.39 3.85
C TYR A 313 -8.95 14.60 4.20
N ALA A 314 -8.56 15.84 4.51
CA ALA A 314 -7.18 16.15 4.90
C ALA A 314 -6.77 15.40 6.19
N HIS A 315 -7.66 15.34 7.18
CA HIS A 315 -7.45 14.59 8.42
C HIS A 315 -7.29 13.09 8.16
N THR A 316 -8.19 12.49 7.37
CA THR A 316 -8.11 11.07 6.97
C THR A 316 -6.78 10.76 6.31
N SER A 317 -6.38 11.59 5.33
CA SER A 317 -5.11 11.44 4.63
C SER A 317 -3.92 11.53 5.59
N ARG A 318 -3.91 12.52 6.50
CA ARG A 318 -2.86 12.68 7.50
C ARG A 318 -2.75 11.47 8.44
N VAL A 319 -3.88 10.99 8.96
CA VAL A 319 -3.92 9.80 9.84
C VAL A 319 -3.39 8.58 9.10
N LEU A 320 -3.85 8.34 7.87
CA LEU A 320 -3.35 7.23 7.06
C LEU A 320 -1.83 7.31 6.88
N HIS A 321 -1.30 8.43 6.38
CA HIS A 321 0.13 8.55 6.13
C HIS A 321 0.95 8.40 7.39
N LYS A 322 0.48 8.95 8.52
CA LYS A 322 1.13 8.78 9.82
C LYS A 322 1.21 7.32 10.24
N GLU A 323 0.10 6.59 10.14
CA GLU A 323 -0.01 5.22 10.66
C GLU A 323 0.50 4.16 9.65
N THR A 324 0.79 4.55 8.40
CA THR A 324 1.49 3.70 7.42
C THR A 324 2.97 4.03 7.24
N ASN A 325 3.48 5.09 7.88
CA ASN A 325 4.90 5.47 7.80
C ASN A 325 5.76 4.45 8.56
N PRO A 326 6.82 3.88 8.00
CA PRO A 326 7.69 2.91 8.67
C PRO A 326 8.18 3.32 10.07
N GLY A 327 8.39 4.63 10.32
CA GLY A 327 8.84 5.13 11.63
C GLY A 327 7.75 5.21 12.70
N ASN A 328 6.47 5.16 12.31
CA ASN A 328 5.30 5.34 13.18
C ASN A 328 4.24 4.24 13.03
N ALA A 329 4.41 3.33 12.07
CA ALA A 329 3.45 2.31 11.70
C ALA A 329 3.27 1.30 12.84
N ARG A 330 2.01 0.91 13.05
CA ARG A 330 1.61 -0.14 13.99
C ARG A 330 1.58 -1.51 13.30
#